data_AF-A0A1G2WD67-F1
#
_entry.id   AF-A0A1G2WD67-F1
#
_cell.length_a   1.000
_cell.length_b   1.000
_cell.length_c   1.000
_cell.angle_alpha   90.00
_cell.angle_beta   90.00
_cell.angle_gamma   90.00
#
_symmetry.space_group_name_H-M   'P 1'
#
loop_
_entity.id
_entity.type
_entity.pdbx_description
1 polymer ?
#
loop_
_entity_poly.entity_id
_entity_poly.type
_entity_poly.pdbx_seq_one_letter_code
_entity_poly.pdbx_strand_id
1 'polypeptide(L)'
;MQVQKLFFLLDREASHLVAGPHFNFQPYDYGPFDRDVYVELDALRFGGLVDTAGSSNYRRYALTPAGFEAGCQVLATWSEDARVYAAQVVQWVQKLSFQQLVSSIYTKYPDMKVNSVFR
;
A
#
# COMPACT_ATOMS: atom_id res chain seq x y z
N MET A 1 -1.34 -2.53 -8.13
CA MET A 1 -2.52 -3.16 -7.49
C MET A 1 -2.27 -3.50 -6.02
N GLN A 2 -1.24 -4.28 -5.67
CA GLN A 2 -0.96 -4.64 -4.27
C GLN A 2 -0.62 -3.42 -3.39
N VAL A 3 0.09 -2.42 -3.94
CA VAL A 3 0.49 -1.21 -3.20
C VAL A 3 -0.70 -0.43 -2.60
N GLN A 4 -1.80 -0.32 -3.34
CA GLN A 4 -3.05 0.31 -2.85
C GLN A 4 -3.61 -0.40 -1.62
N LYS A 5 -3.66 -1.74 -1.66
CA LYS A 5 -4.19 -2.55 -0.56
C LYS A 5 -3.25 -2.54 0.65
N LEU A 6 -1.94 -2.54 0.41
CA LEU A 6 -0.94 -2.41 1.47
C LEU A 6 -1.13 -1.10 2.24
N PHE A 7 -1.14 0.05 1.56
CA PHE A 7 -1.30 1.34 2.23
C PHE A 7 -2.69 1.50 2.87
N PHE A 8 -3.74 0.96 2.26
CA PHE A 8 -5.05 0.91 2.89
C PHE A 8 -5.03 0.20 4.24
N LEU A 9 -4.38 -0.96 4.34
CA LEU A 9 -4.30 -1.70 5.61
C LEU A 9 -3.50 -0.93 6.66
N LEU A 10 -2.37 -0.33 6.27
CA LEU A 10 -1.58 0.51 7.17
C LEU A 10 -2.39 1.70 7.69
N ASP A 11 -3.07 2.44 6.82
CA ASP A 11 -3.88 3.59 7.24
C ASP A 11 -5.13 3.18 8.04
N ARG A 12 -5.78 2.08 7.67
CA ARG A 12 -7.02 1.64 8.31
C ARG A 12 -6.77 1.03 9.69
N GLU A 13 -5.72 0.25 9.85
CA GLU A 13 -5.49 -0.55 11.07
C GLU A 13 -4.36 0.01 11.95
N ALA A 14 -3.40 0.72 11.36
CA ALA A 14 -2.23 1.24 12.05
C ALA A 14 -2.07 2.76 11.95
N SER A 15 -3.13 3.51 11.57
CA SER A 15 -3.10 4.98 11.52
C SER A 15 -2.48 5.62 12.76
N HIS A 16 -2.89 5.19 13.95
CA HIS A 16 -2.36 5.70 15.22
C HIS A 16 -0.85 5.40 15.42
N LEU A 17 -0.32 4.35 14.79
CA LEU A 17 1.09 3.94 14.87
C LEU A 17 1.96 4.69 13.85
N VAL A 18 1.38 5.16 12.75
CA VAL A 18 2.10 5.81 11.64
C VAL A 18 1.73 7.28 11.46
N ALA A 19 1.07 7.89 12.45
CA ALA A 19 0.57 9.27 12.37
C ALA A 19 -0.38 9.55 11.18
N GLY A 20 -1.17 8.54 10.80
CA GLY A 20 -2.19 8.63 9.77
C GLY A 20 -3.57 9.04 10.30
N PRO A 21 -4.63 8.97 9.46
CA PRO A 21 -4.58 8.50 8.07
C PRO A 21 -3.82 9.46 7.15
N HIS A 22 -3.09 8.91 6.18
CA HIS A 22 -2.33 9.67 5.18
C HIS A 22 -3.09 9.80 3.86
N PHE A 23 -3.97 8.83 3.59
CA PHE A 23 -4.74 8.70 2.37
C PHE A 23 -6.25 8.63 2.68
N ASN A 24 -7.07 8.97 1.70
CA ASN A 24 -8.51 8.92 1.72
C ASN A 24 -9.03 7.82 0.80
N PHE A 25 -8.81 6.55 1.19
CA PHE A 25 -9.25 5.39 0.42
C PHE A 25 -10.77 5.34 0.25
N GLN A 26 -11.22 5.14 -1.00
CA GLN A 26 -12.62 4.98 -1.37
C GLN A 26 -12.87 3.61 -2.03
N PRO A 27 -14.10 3.06 -1.95
CA PRO A 27 -14.47 1.84 -2.66
C PRO A 27 -14.38 2.01 -4.19
N TYR A 28 -13.71 1.06 -4.85
CA TYR A 28 -13.51 1.05 -6.31
C TYR A 28 -13.66 -0.37 -6.88
N ASP A 29 -13.47 -0.52 -8.20
CA ASP A 29 -13.65 -1.76 -8.98
C ASP A 29 -13.05 -3.02 -8.33
N TYR A 30 -11.91 -2.87 -7.67
CA TYR A 30 -11.16 -3.94 -7.02
C TYR A 30 -10.79 -3.61 -5.58
N GLY A 31 -11.68 -2.91 -4.88
CA GLY A 31 -11.56 -2.53 -3.47
C GLY A 31 -10.97 -1.16 -3.25
N PRO A 32 -10.29 -0.93 -2.11
CA PRO A 32 -9.88 0.40 -1.69
C PRO A 32 -8.90 0.99 -2.70
N PHE A 33 -9.16 2.25 -3.06
CA PHE A 33 -8.37 3.02 -3.99
C PHE A 33 -8.23 4.45 -3.50
N ASP A 34 -7.01 4.97 -3.58
CA ASP A 34 -6.75 6.41 -3.53
C ASP A 34 -5.72 6.76 -4.60
N ARG A 35 -6.00 7.80 -5.39
CA ARG A 35 -5.07 8.29 -6.42
C ARG A 35 -3.81 8.89 -5.81
N ASP A 36 -3.89 9.45 -4.60
CA ASP A 36 -2.80 10.19 -3.99
C ASP A 36 -1.63 9.26 -3.62
N VAL A 37 -1.89 7.96 -3.41
CA VAL A 37 -0.84 6.92 -3.33
C VAL A 37 0.06 6.92 -4.57
N TYR A 38 -0.50 7.11 -5.76
CA TYR A 38 0.30 7.17 -6.99
C TYR A 38 1.01 8.50 -7.16
N VAL A 39 0.42 9.60 -6.68
CA VAL A 39 1.08 10.91 -6.67
C VAL A 39 2.34 10.84 -5.82
N GLU A 40 2.26 10.24 -4.62
CA GLU A 40 3.42 10.05 -3.74
C GLU A 40 4.49 9.13 -4.35
N LEU A 41 4.07 8.00 -4.97
CA LEU A 41 5.02 7.11 -5.65
C LEU A 41 5.73 7.79 -6.84
N ASP A 42 5.01 8.62 -7.60
CA ASP A 42 5.60 9.39 -8.68
C ASP A 42 6.53 10.48 -8.13
N ALA A 43 6.20 11.14 -7.02
CA ALA A 43 7.08 12.09 -6.34
C ALA A 43 8.39 11.42 -5.86
N LEU A 44 8.29 10.25 -5.20
CA LEU A 44 9.45 9.45 -4.80
C LEU A 44 10.29 9.01 -6.00
N ARG A 45 9.65 8.69 -7.13
CA ARG A 45 10.35 8.38 -8.38
C ARG A 45 11.09 9.59 -8.94
N PHE A 46 10.45 10.77 -8.99
CA PHE A 46 11.11 12.00 -9.41
C PHE A 46 12.29 12.37 -8.51
N GLY A 47 12.21 12.04 -7.22
CA GLY A 47 13.31 12.16 -6.26
C GLY A 47 14.39 11.07 -6.36
N GLY A 48 14.26 10.09 -7.25
CA GLY A 48 15.23 9.00 -7.43
C GLY A 48 15.21 7.92 -6.33
N LEU A 49 14.14 7.86 -5.53
CA LEU A 49 13.99 6.89 -4.42
C LEU A 49 13.21 5.64 -4.84
N VAL A 50 12.38 5.74 -5.88
CA VAL A 50 11.58 4.64 -6.42
C VAL A 50 11.80 4.50 -7.91
N ASP A 51 12.01 3.26 -8.37
CA ASP A 51 11.96 2.91 -9.78
C ASP A 51 10.59 2.34 -10.15
N THR A 52 10.15 2.66 -11.36
CA THR A 52 8.92 2.12 -11.94
C THR A 52 9.21 1.37 -13.23
N ALA A 53 8.72 0.14 -13.33
CA ALA A 53 8.81 -0.69 -14.54
C ALA A 53 7.43 -1.17 -14.99
N GLY A 54 7.30 -1.52 -16.27
CA GLY A 54 6.06 -2.07 -16.86
C GLY A 54 5.31 -1.08 -17.74
N SER A 55 4.09 -1.45 -18.14
CA SER A 55 3.25 -0.65 -19.02
C SER A 55 2.33 0.30 -18.22
N SER A 56 1.64 1.20 -18.92
CA SER A 56 0.64 2.10 -18.32
C SER A 56 -0.40 1.36 -17.47
N ASN A 57 -0.79 0.16 -17.91
CA ASN A 57 -1.82 -0.66 -17.26
C ASN A 57 -1.27 -1.55 -16.15
N TYR A 58 0.05 -1.76 -16.09
CA TYR A 58 0.69 -2.61 -15.09
C TYR A 58 2.05 -2.03 -14.67
N ARG A 59 2.03 -1.16 -13.66
CA ARG A 59 3.23 -0.60 -13.04
C ARG A 59 3.71 -1.47 -11.88
N ARG A 60 4.99 -1.83 -11.92
CA ARG A 60 5.75 -2.38 -10.80
C ARG A 60 6.59 -1.28 -10.19
N TYR A 61 6.61 -1.22 -8.87
CA TYR A 61 7.39 -0.26 -8.08
C TYR A 61 8.49 -1.01 -7.34
N ALA A 62 9.70 -0.48 -7.34
CA ALA A 62 10.83 -1.00 -6.58
C ALA A 62 11.60 0.17 -5.96
N LEU A 63 12.21 -0.05 -4.80
CA LEU A 63 13.12 0.95 -4.23
C LEU A 63 14.41 0.98 -5.02
N THR A 64 14.97 2.17 -5.24
CA THR A 64 16.37 2.32 -5.64
C THR A 64 17.28 2.03 -4.43
N PRO A 65 18.60 1.86 -4.60
CA PRO A 65 19.52 1.76 -3.46
C PRO A 65 19.39 2.95 -2.50
N ALA A 66 19.27 4.18 -3.03
CA ALA A 66 19.06 5.38 -2.23
C ALA A 66 17.71 5.38 -1.51
N GLY A 67 16.64 4.92 -2.18
CA GLY A 67 15.32 4.77 -1.56
C GLY A 67 15.28 3.73 -0.44
N PHE A 68 16.04 2.64 -0.59
CA PHE A 68 16.16 1.63 0.45
C PHE A 68 16.87 2.20 1.69
N GLU A 69 17.99 2.88 1.51
CA GLU A 69 18.72 3.51 2.61
C GLU A 69 17.88 4.56 3.33
N ALA A 70 17.26 5.48 2.59
CA ALA A 70 16.35 6.49 3.15
C ALA A 70 15.16 5.85 3.88
N GLY A 71 14.57 4.80 3.30
CA GLY A 71 13.49 4.04 3.91
C GLY A 71 13.90 3.37 5.22
N CYS A 72 15.09 2.77 5.29
CA CYS A 72 15.62 2.20 6.52
C CYS A 72 15.82 3.25 7.62
N GLN A 73 16.33 4.43 7.28
CA GLN A 73 16.49 5.54 8.22
C GLN A 73 15.15 5.99 8.79
N VAL A 74 14.13 6.15 7.94
CA VAL A 74 12.77 6.51 8.40
C VAL A 74 12.17 5.38 9.26
N LEU A 75 12.28 4.13 8.83
CA LEU A 75 11.75 2.98 9.57
C LEU A 75 12.39 2.82 10.96
N ALA A 76 13.66 3.20 11.10
CA ALA A 76 14.34 3.19 12.40
C ALA A 76 13.73 4.19 13.40
N THR A 77 13.06 5.24 12.93
CA THR A 77 12.37 6.22 13.79
C THR A 77 10.99 5.76 14.27
N TRP A 78 10.43 4.70 13.66
CA TRP A 78 9.11 4.21 14.03
C TRP A 78 9.13 3.51 15.39
N SER A 79 7.96 3.36 16.02
CA SER A 79 7.84 2.48 17.19
C SER A 79 8.03 1.01 16.81
N GLU A 80 8.35 0.17 17.79
CA GLU A 80 8.46 -1.28 17.55
C GLU A 80 7.15 -1.87 17.04
N ASP A 81 6.02 -1.50 17.66
CA ASP A 81 4.68 -1.94 17.24
C ASP A 81 4.38 -1.58 15.78
N ALA A 82 4.72 -0.35 15.36
CA ALA A 82 4.53 0.08 13.98
C ALA A 82 5.36 -0.77 13.01
N ARG A 83 6.63 -1.04 13.33
CA ARG A 83 7.51 -1.88 12.49
C ARG A 83 7.01 -3.32 12.41
N VAL A 84 6.62 -3.90 13.53
CA VAL A 84 6.11 -5.28 13.60
C VAL A 84 4.83 -5.40 12.77
N TYR A 85 3.88 -4.49 12.95
CA TYR A 85 2.65 -4.48 12.18
C TYR A 85 2.91 -4.31 10.68
N ALA A 86 3.73 -3.33 10.29
CA ALA A 86 4.08 -3.11 8.89
C ALA A 86 4.71 -4.35 8.24
N ALA A 87 5.61 -5.03 8.94
CA ALA A 87 6.21 -6.28 8.48
C ALA A 87 5.18 -7.39 8.30
N GLN A 88 4.24 -7.54 9.25
CA GLN A 88 3.16 -8.53 9.16
C GLN A 88 2.24 -8.27 7.96
N VAL A 89 1.84 -7.01 7.73
CA VAL A 89 1.00 -6.64 6.58
C VAL A 89 1.72 -6.92 5.27
N VAL A 90 3.00 -6.51 5.15
CA VAL A 90 3.79 -6.76 3.94
C VAL A 90 3.89 -8.27 3.67
N GLN A 91 4.22 -9.08 4.68
CA GLN A 91 4.30 -10.53 4.54
C GLN A 91 2.96 -11.16 4.14
N TRP A 92 1.85 -10.67 4.70
CA TRP A 92 0.52 -11.16 4.37
C TRP A 92 0.14 -10.81 2.92
N VAL A 93 0.32 -9.54 2.51
CA VAL A 93 0.01 -9.09 1.14
C VAL A 93 0.83 -9.85 0.09
N GLN A 94 2.11 -10.12 0.36
CA GLN A 94 2.99 -10.83 -0.58
C GLN A 94 2.65 -12.33 -0.73
N LYS A 95 2.03 -12.96 0.27
CA LYS A 95 1.63 -14.37 0.22
C LYS A 95 0.35 -14.61 -0.60
N LEU A 96 -0.44 -13.58 -0.85
CA LEU A 96 -1.72 -13.70 -1.53
C LEU A 96 -1.61 -13.39 -3.02
N SER A 97 -2.29 -14.20 -3.83
CA SER A 97 -2.61 -13.79 -5.20
C SER A 97 -3.51 -12.55 -5.17
N PHE A 98 -3.55 -11.82 -6.29
CA PHE A 98 -4.40 -10.64 -6.41
C PHE A 98 -5.88 -10.92 -6.07
N GLN A 99 -6.44 -12.03 -6.56
CA GLN A 99 -7.82 -12.43 -6.29
C GLN A 99 -8.05 -12.74 -4.81
N GLN A 100 -7.13 -13.47 -4.17
CA GLN A 100 -7.21 -13.76 -2.74
C GLN A 100 -7.14 -12.47 -1.92
N LEU A 101 -6.22 -11.56 -2.25
CA LEU A 101 -6.08 -10.28 -1.57
C LEU A 101 -7.36 -9.45 -1.65
N VAL A 102 -7.96 -9.30 -2.83
CA VAL A 102 -9.22 -8.56 -3.01
C VAL A 102 -10.35 -9.22 -2.22
N SER A 103 -10.49 -10.54 -2.30
CA SER A 103 -11.51 -11.29 -1.56
C SER A 103 -11.37 -11.13 -0.04
N SER A 104 -10.14 -11.23 0.48
CA SER A 104 -9.86 -11.01 1.90
C SER A 104 -10.19 -9.58 2.35
N ILE A 105 -9.86 -8.57 1.54
CA ILE A 105 -10.23 -7.18 1.83
C ILE A 105 -11.74 -7.04 1.90
N TYR A 106 -12.51 -7.57 0.94
CA TYR A 106 -13.97 -7.50 0.99
C TYR A 106 -14.62 -8.24 2.15
N THR A 107 -13.98 -9.33 2.58
CA THR A 107 -14.47 -10.10 3.73
C THR A 107 -14.33 -9.31 5.02
N LYS A 108 -13.19 -8.61 5.19
CA LYS A 108 -12.91 -7.80 6.39
C LYS A 108 -13.53 -6.39 6.33
N TYR A 109 -13.66 -5.83 5.13
CA TYR A 109 -14.15 -4.47 4.85
C TYR A 109 -15.23 -4.50 3.76
N PRO A 110 -16.46 -4.91 4.10
CA PRO A 110 -17.55 -5.01 3.13
C PRO A 110 -17.92 -3.67 2.48
N ASP A 111 -17.69 -2.55 3.17
CA ASP A 111 -17.85 -1.19 2.64
C ASP A 111 -16.98 -0.94 1.41
N MET A 112 -15.81 -1.56 1.33
CA MET A 112 -14.92 -1.45 0.17
C MET A 112 -15.40 -2.25 -1.05
N LYS A 113 -16.45 -3.08 -0.93
CA LYS A 113 -17.00 -3.91 -2.02
C LYS A 113 -18.09 -3.19 -2.84
N VAL A 114 -18.62 -2.07 -2.36
CA VAL A 114 -19.86 -1.45 -2.89
C VAL A 114 -19.82 -1.18 -4.41
N ASN A 115 -18.67 -0.82 -4.95
CA ASN A 115 -18.47 -0.52 -6.38
C ASN A 115 -17.74 -1.64 -7.14
N SER A 116 -17.64 -2.83 -6.55
CA SER A 116 -16.79 -3.90 -7.07
C SER A 116 -17.33 -4.49 -8.37
N VAL A 117 -16.47 -4.55 -9.40
CA VAL A 117 -16.71 -5.34 -10.63
C VAL A 117 -16.14 -6.76 -10.53
N PHE A 118 -15.44 -7.07 -9.43
CA PHE A 118 -14.92 -8.39 -9.11
C PHE A 118 -16.07 -9.39 -8.89
N ARG A 119 -16.09 -10.47 -9.68
CA ARG A 119 -17.08 -11.55 -9.63
C ARG A 119 -16.50 -12.79 -8.96
#